data_AF-A0A951NA71-F1
#
_entry.id   AF-A0A951NA71-F1
#
_cell.length_a   1.000
_cell.length_b   1.000
_cell.length_c   1.000
_cell.angle_alpha   90.00
_cell.angle_beta   90.00
_cell.angle_gamma   90.00
#
_symmetry.space_group_name_H-M   'P 1'
#
loop_
_entity.id
_entity.type
_entity.pdbx_description
1 polymer ?
#
loop_
_entity_poly.entity_id
_entity_poly.type
_entity_poly.pdbx_seq_one_letter_code
_entity_poly.pdbx_strand_id
1 'polypeptide(L)' 'MTGFSTAALRYYEELFLLEPPERSPGGYRLYRQRDVDRAQFIGRAKRMGLGLEDIHALVDVWAGGECGV' A
#
# COMPACT_ATOMS: atom_id res chain seq x y z
N MET A 1 -2.90 0.52 17.09
CA MET A 1 -2.19 -0.68 16.60
C MET A 1 -2.66 -0.92 15.18
N THR A 2 -1.82 -0.61 14.20
CA THR A 2 -2.14 -0.82 12.79
C THR A 2 -2.12 -2.33 12.57
N GLY A 3 -3.21 -2.95 12.12
CA GLY A 3 -3.37 -4.41 12.05
C GLY A 3 -2.46 -5.13 11.05
N PHE A 4 -1.33 -4.53 10.67
CA PHE A 4 -0.37 -5.03 9.70
C PHE A 4 1.01 -5.11 10.34
N SER A 5 1.65 -6.28 10.23
CA SER A 5 3.05 -6.45 10.57
C SER A 5 3.95 -5.71 9.58
N THR A 6 5.12 -5.29 10.04
CA THR A 6 6.15 -4.64 9.19
C THR A 6 6.52 -5.49 7.97
N ALA A 7 6.47 -6.83 8.09
CA ALA A 7 6.69 -7.74 6.99
C ALA A 7 5.62 -7.63 5.88
N ALA A 8 4.36 -7.35 6.22
CA ALA A 8 3.29 -7.17 5.24
C ALA A 8 3.48 -5.86 4.46
N LEU A 9 3.87 -4.79 5.15
CA LEU A 9 4.20 -3.52 4.50
C LEU A 9 5.40 -3.67 3.56
N ARG A 10 6.46 -4.35 4.00
CA ARG A 10 7.61 -4.66 3.14
C ARG A 10 7.21 -5.51 1.92
N TYR A 11 6.35 -6.50 2.11
CA TYR A 11 5.88 -7.33 1.00
C TYR A 11 5.12 -6.51 -0.06
N TYR A 12 4.30 -5.55 0.36
CA TYR A 12 3.62 -4.65 -0.58
C TYR A 12 4.55 -3.61 -1.22
N GLU A 13 5.60 -3.16 -0.51
CA GLU A 13 6.70 -2.35 -1.07
C GLU A 13 7.41 -3.12 -2.20
N GLU A 14 7.73 -4.40 -2.00
CA GLU A 14 8.39 -5.24 -3.02
C GLU A 14 7.51 -5.51 -4.25
N LEU A 15 6.19 -5.43 -4.09
CA LEU A 15 5.21 -5.57 -5.17
C LEU A 15 4.88 -4.24 -5.87
N PHE A 16 5.61 -3.15 -5.56
CA PHE A 16 5.35 -1.80 -6.06
C PHE A 16 3.93 -1.29 -5.75
N LEU A 17 3.29 -1.85 -4.72
CA LEU A 17 1.94 -1.50 -4.28
C LEU A 17 1.94 -0.42 -3.20
N LEU A 18 3.07 -0.16 -2.56
CA LEU A 18 3.27 0.96 -1.63
C LEU A 18 4.36 1.87 -2.18
N GLU A 19 4.20 3.17 -1.94
CA GLU A 19 5.28 4.12 -2.23
C GLU A 19 6.45 3.86 -1.27
N PRO A 20 7.70 4.06 -1.73
CA PRO A 20 8.86 3.88 -0.86
C PRO A 20 8.72 4.82 0.34
N PRO A 21 8.69 4.27 1.57
CA PRO A 21 8.48 5.08 2.77
C PRO A 21 9.65 6.05 2.95
N GLU A 22 9.34 7.23 3.48
CA GLU A 22 10.38 8.17 3.85
C GLU A 22 11.33 7.53 4.86
N ARG A 23 12.62 7.80 4.68
CA ARG A 23 13.63 7.32 5.62
C ARG A 23 13.82 8.39 6.69
N SER A 24 13.74 7.97 7.95
CA SER A 24 14.13 8.84 9.06
C SER A 24 15.63 9.17 8.95
N PRO A 25 16.09 10.27 9.58
CA PRO A 25 17.52 10.60 9.63
C PRO A 25 18.39 9.50 10.27
N GLY A 26 17.79 8.57 11.02
CA GLY A 26 18.47 7.38 11.56
C GLY A 26 18.44 6.14 10.66
N GLY A 27 17.90 6.24 9.43
CA GLY A 27 17.84 5.13 8.47
C GLY A 27 16.64 4.19 8.63
N TYR A 28 15.66 4.52 9.47
CA TYR A 28 14.45 3.72 9.66
C TYR A 28 13.39 4.06 8.61
N ARG A 29 12.68 3.05 8.11
CA ARG A 29 11.51 3.25 7.25
C ARG A 29 10.36 3.84 8.07
N LEU A 30 9.85 5.00 7.67
CA LEU A 30 8.71 5.65 8.29
C LEU A 30 7.45 5.38 7.46
N TYR A 31 6.66 4.42 7.93
CA TYR A 31 5.31 4.24 7.40
C TYR A 31 4.37 5.22 8.08
N ARG A 32 3.69 6.04 7.29
CA ARG A 32 2.65 6.96 7.75
C ARG A 32 1.29 6.28 7.75
N GLN A 33 0.31 6.96 8.32
CA GLN A 33 -1.07 6.48 8.36
C GLN A 33 -1.62 6.17 6.96
N ARG A 34 -1.24 6.95 5.93
CA ARG A 34 -1.64 6.70 4.53
C ARG A 34 -1.15 5.35 4.00
N ASP A 35 0.05 4.92 4.37
CA ASP A 35 0.61 3.63 3.95
C ASP A 35 -0.17 2.46 4.58
N VAL A 36 -0.61 2.65 5.83
CA VAL A 36 -1.43 1.69 6.56
C VAL A 36 -2.83 1.58 5.95
N ASP A 37 -3.43 2.70 5.59
CA ASP A 37 -4.72 2.72 4.89
C ASP A 37 -4.64 2.07 3.51
N ARG A 38 -3.55 2.31 2.76
CA ARG A 38 -3.29 1.63 1.49
C ARG A 38 -3.10 0.12 1.67
N ALA A 39 -2.33 -0.31 2.67
CA ALA A 39 -2.13 -1.72 2.99
C ALA A 39 -3.44 -2.43 3.38
N GLN A 40 -4.31 -1.73 4.13
CA GLN A 40 -5.66 -2.21 4.43
C GLN A 40 -6.50 -2.41 3.17
N PHE A 41 -6.44 -1.47 2.23
CA PHE A 41 -7.18 -1.55 0.97
C PHE A 41 -6.69 -2.72 0.11
N ILE A 42 -5.37 -2.87 -0.05
CA ILE A 42 -4.75 -4.01 -0.74
C ILE A 42 -5.18 -5.33 -0.10
N GLY A 43 -5.17 -5.40 1.24
CA GLY A 43 -5.60 -6.59 1.98
C GLY A 43 -7.07 -6.96 1.72
N ARG A 44 -7.96 -5.97 1.57
CA ARG A 44 -9.36 -6.19 1.20
C ARG A 44 -9.49 -6.69 -0.24
N ALA A 45 -8.80 -6.05 -1.19
CA ALA A 45 -8.83 -6.42 -2.59
C ALA A 45 -8.30 -7.86 -2.80
N LYS A 46 -7.22 -8.23 -2.11
CA LYS A 46 -6.68 -9.60 -2.13
C LYS A 46 -7.65 -10.63 -1.57
N ARG A 47 -8.42 -10.29 -0.52
CA ARG A 47 -9.48 -11.18 0.01
C ARG A 47 -10.65 -11.36 -0.94
N MET A 48 -10.89 -10.41 -1.84
CA MET A 48 -11.91 -10.53 -2.89
C MET A 48 -11.46 -11.44 -4.05
N GLY A 49 -10.20 -11.92 -4.04
CA GLY A 49 -9.66 -12.78 -5.08
C GLY A 49 -9.20 -12.01 -6.33
N LEU A 50 -9.01 -10.69 -6.22
CA LEU A 50 -8.50 -9.85 -7.31
C LEU A 50 -7.05 -10.22 -7.64
N GLY A 51 -6.71 -10.18 -8.93
CA GLY A 51 -5.35 -10.38 -9.42
C GLY A 51 -4.44 -9.23 -9.00
N LEU A 52 -3.12 -9.44 -9.07
CA LEU A 52 -2.15 -8.42 -8.70
C LEU A 52 -2.29 -7.15 -9.58
N GLU A 53 -2.60 -7.34 -10.86
CA GLU A 53 -2.82 -6.26 -11.84
C GLU A 53 -4.05 -5.42 -11.50
N ASP A 54 -5.17 -6.05 -11.15
CA ASP A 54 -6.37 -5.32 -10.71
C ASP A 54 -6.12 -4.54 -9.43
N ILE A 55 -5.36 -5.13 -8.50
CA ILE A 55 -4.99 -4.46 -7.24
C ILE A 55 -4.11 -3.24 -7.54
N HIS A 56 -3.18 -3.34 -8.51
CA HIS A 56 -2.38 -2.20 -8.98
C HIS A 56 -3.27 -1.07 -9.49
N ALA A 57 -4.19 -1.38 -10.41
CA ALA A 57 -5.12 -0.40 -10.97
C ALA A 57 -6.01 0.25 -9.88
N LEU A 58 -6.51 -0.55 -8.94
CA LEU A 58 -7.31 -0.08 -7.82
C LEU A 58 -6.52 0.83 -6.87
N VAL A 59 -5.25 0.50 -6.61
CA VAL A 59 -4.37 1.32 -5.78
C VAL A 59 -4.05 2.65 -6.45
N ASP A 60 -3.85 2.65 -7.77
CA ASP A 60 -3.62 3.86 -8.56
C ASP A 60 -4.83 4.81 -8.49
N VAL A 61 -6.04 4.29 -8.73
CA VAL A 61 -7.32 5.02 -8.60
C VAL A 61 -7.58 5.49 -7.15
N TRP A 62 -7.12 4.74 -6.16
CA TRP A 62 -7.22 5.15 -4.76
C TRP A 62 -6.19 6.23 -4.40
N ALA A 63 -5.02 6.22 -5.05
CA ALA A 63 -3.90 7.13 -4.80
C ALA A 63 -4.09 8.49 -5.47
N GLY A 64 -4.48 8.48 -6.74
CA GLY A 64 -4.90 9.63 -7.51
C GLY A 64 -6.42 9.66 -7.51
N GLY A 65 -7.03 10.62 -6.81
CA GLY A 65 -8.48 10.86 -6.84
C GLY A 65 -8.98 11.39 -8.19
N GLU A 66 -8.42 10.91 -9.30
CA GLU A 66 -8.78 11.23 -10.65
C GLU A 66 -9.39 9.99 -11.29
N CYS A 67 -10.72 9.90 -11.20
CA CYS A 67 -11.47 9.37 -12.33
C CYS A 67 -11.09 10.24 -13.53
N GLY A 68 -10.13 9.76 -14.34
CA GLY A 68 -9.83 10.35 -15.64
C GLY A 68 -11.06 10.26 -16.52
N VAL A 69 -11.74 11.39 -16.68
CA VAL A 69 -12.81 11.65 -17.65
C VAL A 69 -12.24 11.93 -19.03
#